data_AF-A0A2W0CCS5-F1
#
_entry.id   AF-A0A2W0CCS5-F1
#
_cell.length_a   1.000
_cell.length_b   1.000
_cell.length_c   1.000
_cell.angle_alpha   90.00
_cell.angle_beta   90.00
_cell.angle_gamma   90.00
#
_symmetry.space_group_name_H-M   'P 1'
#
loop_
_entity.id
_entity.type
_entity.pdbx_description
1 polymer ?
#
loop_
_entity_poly.entity_id
_entity_poly.type
_entity_poly.pdbx_seq_one_letter_code
_entity_poly.pdbx_strand_id
1 'polypeptide(L)'
;MTYLASEEGQRDLFLGKEGETWTMQNGKPQLKAAMVQLHDKDRERLEKEYGIMDTYWMLRNPAFVNPWRPEHTPSIKQMEEFANQQADLDSGIYKGLDPVGDSNIALAWSRISQNWEEVLPELITAKDEAAFDKIFENFLIRRVNYGFNQVMEYRQAELELRKAKIAR
;
A
#
# COMPACT_ATOMS: atom_id res chain seq x y z
N MET A 1 22.03 7.39 -2.74
CA MET A 1 20.95 6.39 -2.57
C MET A 1 21.38 4.94 -2.80
N THR A 2 22.60 4.65 -3.27
CA THR A 2 23.07 3.27 -3.50
C THR A 2 23.31 2.47 -2.22
N TYR A 3 23.79 3.12 -1.15
CA TYR A 3 24.04 2.45 0.13
C TYR A 3 22.77 1.86 0.76
N LEU A 4 21.67 2.60 0.82
CA LEU A 4 20.41 2.08 1.39
C LEU A 4 19.82 0.92 0.59
N ALA A 5 20.26 0.70 -0.66
CA ALA A 5 19.87 -0.45 -1.46
C ALA A 5 20.81 -1.66 -1.32
N SER A 6 21.96 -1.51 -0.66
CA SER A 6 22.91 -2.60 -0.40
C SER A 6 22.45 -3.46 0.77
N GLU A 7 22.96 -4.69 0.87
CA GLU A 7 22.69 -5.57 2.01
C GLU A 7 23.13 -4.94 3.34
N GLU A 8 24.28 -4.26 3.35
CA GLU A 8 24.76 -3.53 4.53
C GLU A 8 23.81 -2.41 4.93
N GLY A 9 23.40 -1.56 3.98
CA GLY A 9 22.46 -0.48 4.28
C GLY A 9 21.08 -1.00 4.69
N GLN A 10 20.64 -2.13 4.15
CA GLN A 10 19.42 -2.81 4.59
C GLN A 10 19.56 -3.33 6.03
N ARG A 11 20.73 -3.88 6.38
CA ARG A 11 21.01 -4.35 7.74
C ARG A 11 21.02 -3.20 8.73
N ASP A 12 21.68 -2.10 8.40
CA ASP A 12 21.79 -0.94 9.28
C ASP A 12 20.42 -0.24 9.44
N LEU A 13 19.62 -0.18 8.36
CA LEU A 13 18.27 0.37 8.39
C LEU A 13 17.29 -0.52 9.18
N PHE A 14 17.39 -1.84 9.04
CA PHE A 14 16.42 -2.76 9.61
C PHE A 14 16.76 -3.23 11.03
N LEU A 15 18.04 -3.47 11.31
CA LEU A 15 18.50 -3.98 12.60
C LEU A 15 19.17 -2.91 13.44
N GLY A 16 19.69 -1.82 12.85
CA GLY A 16 20.45 -0.80 13.55
C GLY A 16 21.89 -1.21 13.83
N LYS A 17 22.42 -0.79 14.97
CA LYS A 17 23.83 -0.96 15.32
C LYS A 17 24.12 -2.31 15.98
N GLU A 18 25.09 -3.04 15.42
CA GLU A 18 25.55 -4.31 15.98
C GLU A 18 26.05 -4.12 17.43
N GLY A 19 25.71 -5.06 18.30
CA GLY A 19 26.07 -5.00 19.71
C GLY A 19 25.20 -4.06 20.54
N GLU A 20 24.35 -3.23 19.92
CA GLU A 20 23.37 -2.39 20.60
C GLU A 20 21.96 -2.99 20.46
N THR A 21 21.47 -3.10 19.24
CA THR A 21 20.11 -3.55 18.92
C THR A 21 20.06 -5.00 18.43
N TRP A 22 21.13 -5.49 17.80
CA TRP A 22 21.22 -6.84 17.26
C TRP A 22 22.59 -7.48 17.48
N THR A 23 22.66 -8.81 17.36
CA THR A 23 23.91 -9.59 17.40
C THR A 23 23.83 -10.78 16.45
N MET A 24 24.98 -11.34 16.07
CA MET A 24 25.00 -12.63 15.38
C MET A 24 24.55 -13.76 16.32
N GLN A 25 23.55 -14.52 15.89
CA GLN A 25 23.04 -15.69 16.59
C GLN A 25 22.80 -16.80 15.57
N ASN A 26 23.38 -17.98 15.80
CA ASN A 26 23.29 -19.13 14.88
C ASN A 26 23.70 -18.78 13.43
N GLY A 27 24.75 -17.96 13.28
CA GLY A 27 25.26 -17.56 11.96
C GLY A 27 24.40 -16.56 11.20
N LYS A 28 23.35 -15.99 11.83
CA LYS A 28 22.53 -14.93 11.22
C LYS A 28 22.38 -13.70 12.13
N PRO A 29 22.28 -12.49 11.55
CA PRO A 29 21.90 -11.29 12.30
C PRO A 29 20.52 -11.46 12.95
N GLN A 30 20.42 -11.21 14.25
CA GLN A 30 19.15 -11.25 14.97
C GLN A 30 19.06 -10.12 15.98
N LEU A 31 17.88 -9.48 16.08
CA LEU A 31 17.58 -8.55 17.16
C LEU A 31 17.83 -9.20 18.51
N LYS A 32 18.30 -8.40 19.47
CA LYS A 32 18.36 -8.85 20.87
C LYS A 32 16.94 -9.06 21.40
N ALA A 33 16.77 -9.99 22.34
CA ALA A 33 15.48 -10.28 22.94
C ALA A 33 14.77 -9.03 23.51
N ALA A 34 15.53 -8.09 24.08
CA ALA A 34 14.98 -6.82 24.57
C ALA A 34 14.37 -5.95 23.44
N MET A 35 14.97 -5.94 22.25
CA MET A 35 14.44 -5.21 21.09
C MET A 35 13.22 -5.90 20.50
N VAL A 36 13.19 -7.24 20.47
CA VAL A 36 11.99 -8.00 20.08
C VAL A 36 10.83 -7.70 21.04
N GLN A 37 11.08 -7.75 22.36
CA GLN A 37 10.05 -7.40 23.34
C GLN A 37 9.59 -5.94 23.24
N LEU A 38 10.50 -5.02 22.94
CA LEU A 38 10.16 -3.61 22.72
C LEU A 38 9.32 -3.44 21.46
N HIS A 39 9.68 -4.10 20.36
CA HIS A 39 8.89 -4.11 19.12
C HIS A 39 7.45 -4.57 19.34
N ASP A 40 7.27 -5.63 20.14
CA ASP A 40 5.95 -6.23 20.36
C ASP A 40 5.08 -5.43 21.34
N LYS A 41 5.69 -4.71 22.29
CA LYS A 41 4.96 -4.00 23.37
C LYS A 41 4.83 -2.50 23.14
N ASP A 42 5.82 -1.88 22.50
CA ASP A 42 5.92 -0.43 22.36
C ASP A 42 6.72 -0.09 21.09
N ARG A 43 6.04 -0.29 19.95
CA ARG A 43 6.60 -0.04 18.63
C ARG A 43 6.94 1.44 18.42
N GLU A 44 6.12 2.37 18.94
CA GLU A 44 6.37 3.80 18.81
C GLU A 44 7.71 4.17 19.46
N ARG A 45 7.98 3.64 20.66
CA ARG A 45 9.27 3.85 21.33
C ARG A 45 10.44 3.23 20.59
N LEU A 46 10.28 2.03 20.02
CA LEU A 46 11.31 1.42 19.17
C LEU A 46 11.67 2.32 17.98
N GLU A 47 10.64 2.80 17.27
CA GLU A 47 10.80 3.66 16.09
C GLU A 47 11.45 5.00 16.47
N LYS A 48 11.05 5.59 17.61
CA LYS A 48 11.56 6.89 18.06
C LYS A 48 12.98 6.83 18.63
N GLU A 49 13.31 5.82 19.42
CA GLU A 49 14.62 5.72 20.09
C GLU A 49 15.69 5.10 19.19
N TYR A 50 15.32 4.13 18.35
CA TYR A 50 16.29 3.33 17.59
C TYR A 50 16.13 3.48 16.08
N GLY A 51 14.94 3.80 15.58
CA GLY A 51 14.69 3.98 14.14
C GLY A 51 14.89 2.71 13.30
N ILE A 52 14.72 1.53 13.92
CA ILE A 52 14.95 0.22 13.29
C ILE A 52 13.63 -0.43 12.81
N MET A 53 13.71 -1.68 12.34
CA MET A 53 12.57 -2.45 11.85
C MET A 53 11.86 -1.75 10.67
N ASP A 54 10.56 -1.53 10.77
CA ASP A 54 9.75 -0.94 9.71
C ASP A 54 9.63 0.59 9.83
N THR A 55 10.47 1.25 10.64
CA THR A 55 10.52 2.74 10.73
C THR A 55 10.67 3.38 9.35
N TYR A 56 11.56 2.82 8.52
CA TYR A 56 11.83 3.29 7.16
C TYR A 56 11.38 2.27 6.11
N TRP A 57 10.17 1.71 6.28
CA TRP A 57 9.65 0.62 5.44
C TRP A 57 9.70 0.89 3.93
N MET A 58 9.62 2.16 3.49
CA MET A 58 9.70 2.56 2.08
C MET A 58 11.06 2.31 1.43
N LEU A 59 12.12 2.25 2.25
CA LEU A 59 13.50 2.04 1.80
C LEU A 59 13.91 0.57 1.93
N ARG A 60 13.04 -0.27 2.46
CA ARG A 60 13.29 -1.68 2.74
C ARG A 60 13.25 -2.51 1.46
N ASN A 61 14.20 -3.42 1.32
CA ASN A 61 14.16 -4.50 0.35
C ASN A 61 13.84 -5.83 1.08
N PRO A 62 12.62 -6.37 0.92
CA PRO A 62 12.19 -7.58 1.63
C PRO A 62 13.10 -8.79 1.42
N ALA A 63 13.78 -8.89 0.27
CA ALA A 63 14.68 -10.01 -0.01
C ALA A 63 15.88 -10.06 0.95
N PHE A 64 16.34 -8.91 1.44
CA PHE A 64 17.44 -8.84 2.41
C PHE A 64 16.96 -8.93 3.85
N VAL A 65 15.88 -8.24 4.20
CA VAL A 65 15.52 -8.06 5.62
C VAL A 65 14.61 -9.15 6.19
N ASN A 66 13.80 -9.81 5.36
CA ASN A 66 12.85 -10.82 5.84
C ASN A 66 13.54 -11.98 6.59
N PRO A 67 14.74 -12.47 6.18
CA PRO A 67 15.50 -13.45 6.94
C PRO A 67 15.90 -13.02 8.36
N TRP A 68 15.98 -11.71 8.64
CA TRP A 68 16.37 -11.15 9.95
C TRP A 68 15.18 -10.73 10.81
N ARG A 69 13.96 -10.79 10.25
CA ARG A 69 12.73 -10.42 10.95
C ARG A 69 12.46 -11.41 12.10
N PRO A 70 12.14 -10.92 13.31
CA PRO A 70 11.67 -11.79 14.38
C PRO A 70 10.35 -12.46 14.01
N GLU A 71 10.06 -13.61 14.61
CA GLU A 71 8.77 -14.28 14.39
C GLU A 71 7.61 -13.37 14.81
N HIS A 72 6.59 -13.33 13.97
CA HIS A 72 5.37 -12.58 14.25
C HIS A 72 4.57 -13.21 15.39
N THR A 73 3.91 -12.36 16.18
CA THR A 73 2.90 -12.80 17.13
C THR A 73 1.75 -13.53 16.39
N PRO A 74 1.00 -14.43 17.07
CA PRO A 74 -0.05 -15.20 16.42
C PRO A 74 -1.10 -14.35 15.66
N SER A 75 -1.43 -13.16 16.18
CA SER A 75 -2.39 -12.25 15.54
C SER A 75 -1.87 -11.69 14.22
N ILE A 76 -0.59 -11.32 14.14
CA ILE A 76 0.03 -10.85 12.89
C ILE A 76 0.21 -12.01 11.91
N LYS A 77 0.62 -13.18 12.41
CA LYS A 77 0.81 -14.38 11.59
C LYS A 77 -0.47 -14.80 10.84
N GLN A 78 -1.62 -14.75 11.52
CA GLN A 78 -2.91 -15.07 10.88
C GLN A 78 -3.23 -14.12 9.71
N MET A 79 -2.99 -12.82 9.89
CA MET A 79 -3.22 -11.83 8.83
C MET A 79 -2.23 -11.99 7.67
N GLU A 80 -0.97 -12.29 7.97
CA GLU A 80 0.07 -12.55 6.97
C GLU A 80 -0.24 -13.80 6.14
N GLU A 81 -0.62 -14.90 6.77
CA GLU A 81 -0.98 -16.15 6.10
C GLU A 81 -2.19 -15.94 5.17
N PHE A 82 -3.22 -15.23 5.65
CA PHE A 82 -4.35 -14.86 4.80
C PHE A 82 -3.93 -14.01 3.60
N ALA A 83 -3.14 -12.95 3.83
CA ALA A 83 -2.68 -12.07 2.76
C ALA A 83 -1.84 -12.81 1.71
N ASN A 84 -0.92 -13.67 2.14
CA ASN A 84 -0.07 -14.46 1.26
C ASN A 84 -0.87 -15.44 0.39
N GLN A 85 -1.95 -16.02 0.91
CA GLN A 85 -2.85 -16.89 0.13
C GLN A 85 -3.60 -16.14 -0.98
N GLN A 86 -3.70 -14.81 -0.89
CA GLN A 86 -4.40 -13.96 -1.87
C GLN A 86 -3.42 -13.13 -2.73
N ALA A 87 -2.11 -13.25 -2.49
CA ALA A 87 -1.10 -12.39 -3.11
C ALA A 87 -0.94 -12.62 -4.63
N ASP A 88 -1.39 -13.77 -5.15
CA ASP A 88 -1.29 -14.14 -6.57
C ASP A 88 -2.38 -13.50 -7.46
N LEU A 89 -3.22 -12.62 -6.90
CA LEU A 89 -4.19 -11.86 -7.69
C LEU A 89 -3.46 -10.76 -8.49
N ASP A 90 -3.11 -11.06 -9.75
CA ASP A 90 -2.51 -10.07 -10.66
C ASP A 90 -3.49 -8.93 -10.95
N SER A 91 -3.27 -7.82 -10.25
CA SER A 91 -3.99 -6.56 -10.44
C SER A 91 -3.26 -5.60 -11.40
N GLY A 92 -2.10 -5.99 -11.94
CA GLY A 92 -1.27 -5.16 -12.79
C GLY A 92 -2.01 -4.64 -14.03
N ILE A 93 -2.87 -5.48 -14.62
CA ILE A 93 -3.69 -5.10 -15.78
C ILE A 93 -4.63 -3.92 -15.50
N TYR A 94 -5.03 -3.71 -14.25
CA TYR A 94 -5.95 -2.65 -13.85
C TYR A 94 -5.25 -1.33 -13.47
N LYS A 95 -3.91 -1.29 -13.42
CA LYS A 95 -3.16 -0.11 -12.91
C LYS A 95 -2.94 0.96 -13.98
N GLY A 96 -3.39 2.19 -13.76
CA GLY A 96 -3.13 3.30 -14.70
C GLY A 96 -3.95 3.19 -16.00
N LEU A 97 -5.21 2.75 -15.89
CA LEU A 97 -6.18 2.79 -16.99
C LEU A 97 -6.81 4.19 -17.17
N ASP A 98 -6.50 5.10 -16.26
CA ASP A 98 -7.11 6.42 -16.20
C ASP A 98 -6.56 7.34 -17.28
N PRO A 99 -7.41 8.17 -17.91
CA PRO A 99 -6.93 9.17 -18.86
C PRO A 99 -6.08 10.22 -18.14
N VAL A 100 -4.91 10.52 -18.70
CA VAL A 100 -3.95 11.51 -18.16
C VAL A 100 -3.69 12.65 -19.15
N GLY A 101 -3.15 13.77 -18.65
CA GLY A 101 -2.84 14.97 -19.44
C GLY A 101 -4.03 15.90 -19.63
N ASP A 102 -4.00 16.70 -20.69
CA ASP A 102 -4.92 17.85 -20.87
C ASP A 102 -6.07 17.57 -21.85
N SER A 103 -6.32 16.30 -22.18
CA SER A 103 -7.42 15.93 -23.06
C SER A 103 -8.78 16.16 -22.39
N ASN A 104 -9.83 16.36 -23.18
CA ASN A 104 -11.20 16.52 -22.65
C ASN A 104 -11.64 15.35 -21.76
N ILE A 105 -11.20 14.12 -22.08
CA ILE A 105 -11.52 12.93 -21.29
C ILE A 105 -10.72 12.85 -19.99
N ALA A 106 -9.47 13.35 -19.97
CA ALA A 106 -8.68 13.49 -18.75
C ALA A 106 -9.26 14.59 -17.84
N LEU A 107 -9.73 15.70 -18.40
CA LEU A 107 -10.45 16.74 -17.65
C LEU A 107 -11.78 16.20 -17.07
N ALA A 108 -12.53 15.43 -17.85
CA ALA A 108 -13.74 14.74 -17.38
C ALA A 108 -13.45 13.82 -16.19
N TRP A 109 -12.42 12.97 -16.30
CA TRP A 109 -12.01 12.10 -15.20
C TRP A 109 -11.56 12.89 -13.97
N SER A 110 -10.71 13.90 -14.14
CA SER A 110 -10.25 14.77 -13.04
C SER A 110 -11.42 15.36 -12.26
N ARG A 111 -12.42 15.90 -12.96
CA ARG A 111 -13.63 16.46 -12.34
C ARG A 111 -14.45 15.40 -11.58
N ILE A 112 -14.58 14.19 -12.14
CA ILE A 112 -15.30 13.08 -11.50
C ILE A 112 -14.56 12.63 -10.23
N SER A 113 -13.24 12.48 -10.30
CA SER A 113 -12.40 12.08 -9.16
C SER A 113 -12.46 13.09 -8.02
N GLN A 114 -12.31 14.37 -8.33
CA GLN A 114 -12.43 15.44 -7.33
C GLN A 114 -13.82 15.44 -6.66
N ASN A 115 -14.89 15.26 -7.45
CA ASN A 115 -16.23 15.18 -6.85
C ASN A 115 -16.41 13.92 -5.99
N TRP A 116 -15.77 12.80 -6.34
CA TRP A 116 -15.78 11.60 -5.49
C TRP A 116 -15.03 11.81 -4.18
N GLU A 117 -13.92 12.54 -4.18
CA GLU A 117 -13.16 12.89 -2.98
C GLU A 117 -13.99 13.71 -1.98
N GLU A 118 -14.91 14.55 -2.48
CA GLU A 118 -15.87 15.30 -1.66
C GLU A 118 -17.05 14.42 -1.18
N VAL A 119 -17.60 13.59 -2.08
CA VAL A 119 -18.79 12.77 -1.82
C VAL A 119 -18.51 11.63 -0.85
N LEU A 120 -17.32 11.01 -0.90
CA LEU A 120 -17.02 9.84 -0.09
C LEU A 120 -17.11 10.12 1.43
N PRO A 121 -16.53 11.22 1.97
CA PRO A 121 -16.76 11.62 3.36
C PRO A 121 -18.24 11.85 3.71
N GLU A 122 -19.02 12.45 2.80
CA GLU A 122 -20.46 12.68 3.01
C GLU A 122 -21.23 11.35 3.11
N LEU A 123 -20.88 10.37 2.29
CA LEU A 123 -21.45 9.01 2.36
C LEU A 123 -21.11 8.32 3.68
N ILE A 124 -19.84 8.38 4.10
CA ILE A 124 -19.37 7.76 5.35
C ILE A 124 -20.07 8.38 6.57
N THR A 125 -20.38 9.67 6.52
CA THR A 125 -20.98 10.44 7.63
C THR A 125 -22.48 10.70 7.47
N ALA A 126 -23.13 10.03 6.51
CA ALA A 126 -24.56 10.15 6.30
C ALA A 126 -25.34 9.77 7.56
N LYS A 127 -26.37 10.56 7.89
CA LYS A 127 -27.14 10.40 9.14
C LYS A 127 -28.01 9.15 9.14
N ASP A 128 -28.46 8.76 7.96
CA ASP A 128 -29.34 7.64 7.70
C ASP A 128 -29.20 7.19 6.24
N GLU A 129 -29.84 6.06 5.92
CA GLU A 129 -29.84 5.45 4.61
C GLU A 129 -30.45 6.37 3.53
N ALA A 130 -31.53 7.09 3.85
CA ALA A 130 -32.17 8.00 2.89
C ALA A 130 -31.26 9.17 2.50
N ALA A 131 -30.47 9.70 3.45
CA ALA A 131 -29.46 10.71 3.18
C ALA A 131 -28.33 10.13 2.32
N PHE A 132 -27.85 8.92 2.64
CA PHE A 132 -26.83 8.22 1.86
C PHE A 132 -27.26 8.05 0.40
N ASP A 133 -28.44 7.49 0.19
CA ASP A 133 -28.97 7.19 -1.16
C ASP A 133 -29.06 8.46 -1.98
N LYS A 134 -29.59 9.54 -1.40
CA LYS A 134 -29.69 10.83 -2.08
C LYS A 134 -28.32 11.38 -2.46
N ILE A 135 -27.32 11.30 -1.58
CA ILE A 135 -25.95 11.76 -1.88
C ILE A 135 -25.37 10.93 -3.02
N PHE A 136 -25.53 9.61 -2.97
CA PHE A 136 -25.00 8.70 -3.97
C PHE A 136 -25.67 8.87 -5.33
N GLU A 137 -27.00 8.93 -5.39
CA GLU A 137 -27.77 9.18 -6.62
C GLU A 137 -27.34 10.49 -7.30
N ASN A 138 -27.17 11.57 -6.52
CA ASN A 138 -26.69 12.84 -7.04
C ASN A 138 -25.27 12.71 -7.65
N PHE A 139 -24.38 11.96 -7.01
CA PHE A 139 -23.06 11.65 -7.57
C PHE A 139 -23.17 10.86 -8.88
N LEU A 140 -24.01 9.82 -8.93
CA LEU A 140 -24.23 9.01 -10.13
C LEU A 140 -24.72 9.85 -11.32
N ILE A 141 -25.62 10.80 -11.08
CA ILE A 141 -26.10 11.74 -12.10
C ILE A 141 -24.99 12.69 -12.51
N ARG A 142 -24.30 13.33 -11.55
CA ARG A 142 -23.21 14.28 -11.84
C ARG A 142 -22.09 13.67 -12.66
N ARG A 143 -21.61 12.48 -12.30
CA ARG A 143 -20.50 11.84 -13.02
C ARG A 143 -20.86 11.54 -14.48
N VAL A 144 -22.10 11.12 -14.75
CA VAL A 144 -22.56 10.89 -16.13
C VAL A 144 -22.55 12.20 -16.91
N ASN A 145 -23.05 13.30 -16.32
CA ASN A 145 -23.00 14.63 -16.93
C ASN A 145 -21.57 15.15 -17.15
N TYR A 146 -20.60 14.69 -16.36
CA TYR A 146 -19.19 15.02 -16.54
C TYR A 146 -18.47 14.16 -17.59
N GLY A 147 -19.13 13.14 -18.15
CA GLY A 147 -18.55 12.27 -19.18
C GLY A 147 -18.04 10.92 -18.67
N PHE A 148 -18.61 10.40 -17.57
CA PHE A 148 -18.22 9.10 -17.00
C PHE A 148 -18.27 7.95 -18.02
N ASN A 149 -19.27 7.95 -18.92
CA ASN A 149 -19.40 6.89 -19.93
C ASN A 149 -18.19 6.85 -20.88
N GLN A 150 -17.75 8.01 -21.36
CA GLN A 150 -16.56 8.10 -22.21
C GLN A 150 -15.30 7.65 -21.46
N VAL A 151 -15.16 8.04 -20.18
CA VAL A 151 -14.05 7.59 -19.33
C VAL A 151 -14.03 6.07 -19.18
N MET A 152 -15.20 5.44 -19.02
CA MET A 152 -15.31 3.99 -18.93
C MET A 152 -14.96 3.29 -20.25
N GLU A 153 -15.40 3.83 -21.39
CA GLU A 153 -15.02 3.32 -22.71
C GLU A 153 -13.50 3.37 -22.92
N TYR A 154 -12.86 4.49 -22.55
CA TYR A 154 -11.41 4.63 -22.61
C TYR A 154 -10.68 3.60 -21.74
N ARG A 155 -11.09 3.47 -20.46
CA ARG A 155 -10.51 2.48 -19.53
C ARG A 155 -10.66 1.06 -20.05
N GLN A 156 -11.82 0.74 -20.63
CA GLN A 156 -12.08 -0.58 -21.19
C GLN A 156 -11.16 -0.86 -22.38
N ALA A 157 -10.96 0.10 -23.28
CA ALA A 157 -10.04 -0.04 -24.40
C ALA A 157 -8.59 -0.27 -23.93
N GLU A 158 -8.12 0.49 -22.93
CA GLU A 158 -6.80 0.30 -22.33
C GLU A 158 -6.65 -1.09 -21.67
N LEU A 159 -7.69 -1.56 -20.98
CA LEU A 159 -7.69 -2.89 -20.36
C LEU A 159 -7.59 -4.00 -21.40
N GLU A 160 -8.36 -3.92 -22.49
CA GLU A 160 -8.31 -4.93 -23.56
C GLU A 160 -6.96 -4.95 -24.27
N LEU A 161 -6.34 -3.78 -24.50
CA LEU A 161 -4.98 -3.70 -25.04
C LEU A 161 -3.95 -4.40 -24.14
N ARG A 162 -4.11 -4.32 -22.82
CA ARG A 162 -3.20 -4.96 -21.86
C ARG A 162 -3.43 -6.46 -21.76
N LYS A 163 -4.68 -6.91 -21.70
CA LYS A 163 -5.02 -8.33 -21.76
C LYS A 163 -4.40 -9.00 -22.99
N ALA A 164 -4.50 -8.34 -24.15
CA ALA A 164 -3.91 -8.85 -25.40
C ALA A 164 -2.37 -8.93 -25.36
N LYS A 165 -1.69 -8.08 -24.59
CA LYS A 165 -0.22 -8.13 -24.41
C LYS A 165 0.22 -9.28 -23.52
N ILE A 166 -0.54 -9.60 -22.47
CA ILE A 166 -0.21 -10.66 -21.50
C ILE A 166 -0.59 -12.06 -22.03
N ALA A 167 -1.55 -12.14 -22.96
CA ALA A 167 -1.92 -13.39 -23.61
C ALA A 167 -0.90 -13.88 -24.67
N ARG A 168 0.23 -13.18 -24.86
CA ARG A 168 1.32 -13.56 -25.78
C ARG A 168 2.53 -14.02 -24.99
#